data_AF-A0A1F7R7S0-F1
#
_entry.id   AF-A0A1F7R7S0-F1
#
_cell.length_a   1.000
_cell.length_b   1.000
_cell.length_c   1.000
_cell.angle_alpha   90.00
_cell.angle_beta   90.00
_cell.angle_gamma   90.00
#
_symmetry.space_group_name_H-M   'P 1'
#
loop_
_entity.id
_entity.type
_entity.pdbx_description
1 polymer ?
#
loop_
_entity_poly.entity_id
_entity_poly.type
_entity_poly.pdbx_seq_one_letter_code
_entity_poly.pdbx_strand_id
1 'polypeptide(L)'
;MTNNIKRLSRGFTIIEVMIVLVIAGLILVIVFLAIPQLQRTQRDNARQSAVVRLKSEMETYASNNQGLYPFGPGFSVDCSGGSYTVGNWNDFYCRYIDGEVDLQDPTGVPIITSNPNPGDCNDVDGCVRGYGTFGLPSSAGRTAVIYGAKCVGENIEASGTAVPASKKFAIVIGLDRDNTRYCVDSG
;
A
#
# COMPACT_ATOMS: atom_id res chain seq x y z
N MET A 1 1.10 -63.66 46.62
CA MET A 1 0.15 -62.54 46.49
C MET A 1 0.24 -62.02 45.06
N THR A 2 -0.61 -62.49 44.16
CA THR A 2 -0.64 -62.06 42.75
C THR A 2 -1.79 -61.09 42.55
N ASN A 3 -1.46 -59.80 42.40
CA ASN A 3 -2.43 -58.75 42.10
C ASN A 3 -2.88 -58.86 40.64
N ASN A 4 -4.17 -59.09 40.45
CA ASN A 4 -4.81 -59.19 39.14
C ASN A 4 -5.23 -57.79 38.68
N ILE A 5 -4.41 -57.13 37.86
CA ILE A 5 -4.74 -55.82 37.27
C ILE A 5 -5.73 -56.07 36.12
N LYS A 6 -7.04 -55.89 36.38
CA LYS A 6 -8.06 -55.88 35.32
C LYS A 6 -7.87 -54.63 34.45
N ARG A 7 -7.39 -54.80 33.22
CA ARG A 7 -7.39 -53.73 32.21
C ARG A 7 -8.81 -53.53 31.70
N LEU A 8 -9.43 -52.39 32.02
CA LEU A 8 -10.64 -51.93 31.35
C LEU A 8 -10.27 -51.41 29.96
N SER A 9 -10.32 -52.28 28.96
CA SER A 9 -10.22 -51.89 27.55
C SER A 9 -11.55 -51.28 27.11
N ARG A 10 -11.76 -49.98 27.39
CA ARG A 10 -12.83 -49.20 26.76
C ARG A 10 -12.38 -48.88 25.34
N GLY A 11 -12.99 -49.54 24.35
CA GLY A 11 -12.76 -49.23 22.94
C GLY A 11 -13.34 -47.87 22.59
N PHE A 12 -12.56 -47.04 21.89
CA PHE A 12 -13.03 -45.80 21.29
C PHE A 12 -14.09 -46.15 20.22
N THR A 13 -15.27 -45.57 20.30
CA THR A 13 -16.37 -45.96 19.40
C THR A 13 -16.19 -45.37 18.02
N ILE A 14 -16.55 -46.10 16.96
CA ILE A 14 -16.46 -45.59 15.57
C ILE A 14 -17.31 -44.32 15.40
N ILE A 15 -18.47 -44.26 16.06
CA ILE A 15 -19.34 -43.08 16.02
C ILE A 15 -18.68 -41.84 16.63
N GLU A 16 -17.90 -42.00 17.69
CA GLU A 16 -17.14 -40.92 18.32
C GLU A 16 -16.06 -40.38 17.38
N VAL A 17 -15.36 -41.27 16.65
CA VAL A 17 -14.41 -40.84 15.59
C VAL A 17 -15.14 -40.08 14.49
N MET A 18 -16.30 -40.58 14.03
CA MET A 18 -17.01 -39.97 12.91
C MET A 18 -17.53 -38.56 13.23
N ILE A 19 -18.07 -38.34 14.43
CA ILE A 19 -18.53 -37.01 14.85
C ILE A 19 -17.35 -36.03 14.88
N VAL A 20 -16.20 -36.46 15.42
CA VAL A 20 -14.99 -35.61 15.46
C VAL A 20 -14.51 -35.27 14.06
N LEU A 21 -14.49 -36.23 13.13
CA LEU A 21 -14.09 -35.99 11.75
C LEU A 21 -15.02 -35.02 11.01
N VAL A 22 -16.33 -35.12 11.25
CA VAL A 22 -17.31 -34.20 10.64
C VAL A 22 -17.13 -32.77 11.17
N ILE A 23 -16.99 -32.60 12.49
CA ILE A 23 -16.78 -31.27 13.09
C ILE A 23 -15.42 -30.69 12.66
N ALA A 24 -14.36 -31.51 12.65
CA ALA A 24 -13.04 -31.09 12.18
C ALA A 24 -13.08 -30.66 10.71
N GLY A 25 -13.78 -31.41 9.85
CA GLY A 25 -13.97 -31.05 8.44
C GLY A 25 -14.71 -29.73 8.27
N LEU A 26 -15.78 -29.51 9.05
CA LEU A 26 -16.54 -28.25 9.02
C LEU A 26 -15.68 -27.04 9.42
N ILE A 27 -14.87 -27.17 10.48
CA ILE A 27 -13.98 -26.10 10.93
C ILE A 27 -12.94 -25.77 9.86
N LEU A 28 -12.33 -26.79 9.23
CA LEU A 28 -11.34 -26.58 8.17
C LEU A 28 -11.91 -25.79 6.98
N VAL A 29 -13.16 -26.05 6.58
CA VAL A 29 -13.83 -25.28 5.51
C VAL A 29 -13.91 -23.80 5.87
N ILE A 30 -14.38 -23.47 7.07
CA ILE A 30 -14.51 -22.07 7.51
C ILE A 30 -13.15 -21.38 7.56
N VAL A 31 -12.14 -22.05 8.13
CA VAL A 31 -10.78 -21.51 8.26
C VAL A 31 -10.17 -21.20 6.89
N PHE A 32 -10.32 -22.10 5.93
CA PHE A 32 -9.78 -21.91 4.58
C PHE A 32 -10.48 -20.80 3.79
N LEU A 33 -11.75 -20.53 4.06
CA LEU A 33 -12.45 -19.40 3.44
C LEU A 33 -12.13 -18.06 4.13
N ALA A 34 -12.01 -18.05 5.46
CA ALA A 34 -11.87 -16.82 6.24
C ALA A 34 -10.45 -16.22 6.21
N ILE A 35 -9.41 -17.05 6.33
CA ILE A 35 -8.01 -16.57 6.36
C ILE A 35 -7.63 -15.74 5.12
N PRO A 36 -7.85 -16.19 3.86
CA PRO A 36 -7.43 -15.43 2.70
C PRO A 36 -8.17 -14.09 2.58
N GLN A 37 -9.42 -14.01 3.04
CA GLN A 37 -10.18 -12.75 3.06
C GLN A 37 -9.61 -11.76 4.08
N LEU A 38 -9.23 -12.25 5.27
CA LEU A 38 -8.63 -11.40 6.30
C LEU A 38 -7.25 -10.88 5.88
N GLN A 39 -6.44 -11.70 5.20
CA GLN A 39 -5.15 -11.26 4.66
C GLN A 39 -5.31 -10.12 3.66
N ARG A 40 -6.25 -10.21 2.72
CA ARG A 40 -6.53 -9.13 1.74
C ARG A 40 -6.90 -7.82 2.43
N THR A 41 -7.80 -7.89 3.41
CA THR A 41 -8.25 -6.70 4.17
C THR A 41 -7.08 -6.04 4.91
N GLN A 42 -6.20 -6.83 5.53
CA GLN A 42 -5.00 -6.30 6.17
C GLN A 42 -4.05 -5.62 5.17
N ARG A 43 -3.90 -6.20 3.97
CA ARG A 43 -3.05 -5.60 2.93
C ARG A 43 -3.59 -4.28 2.41
N ASP A 44 -4.89 -4.21 2.14
CA ASP A 44 -5.53 -2.98 1.71
C ASP A 44 -5.42 -1.88 2.78
N ASN A 45 -5.62 -2.23 4.06
CA ASN A 45 -5.43 -1.28 5.17
C ASN A 45 -3.98 -0.79 5.27
N ALA A 46 -2.99 -1.66 5.07
CA ALA A 46 -1.58 -1.28 5.07
C ALA A 46 -1.25 -0.31 3.93
N ARG A 47 -1.77 -0.58 2.72
CA ARG A 47 -1.65 0.30 1.54
C ARG A 47 -2.25 1.68 1.77
N GLN A 48 -3.48 1.73 2.30
CA GLN A 48 -4.17 2.98 2.63
C GLN A 48 -3.38 3.79 3.66
N SER A 49 -2.93 3.13 4.73
CA SER A 49 -2.11 3.78 5.77
C SER A 49 -0.79 4.31 5.21
N ALA A 50 -0.16 3.61 4.27
CA ALA A 50 1.09 4.03 3.66
C ALA A 50 0.93 5.29 2.81
N VAL A 51 -0.13 5.40 1.99
CA VAL A 51 -0.35 6.64 1.22
C VAL A 51 -0.77 7.83 2.09
N VAL A 52 -1.51 7.59 3.18
CA VAL A 52 -1.80 8.64 4.18
C VAL A 52 -0.52 9.12 4.83
N ARG A 53 0.40 8.20 5.15
CA ARG A 53 1.72 8.56 5.67
C ARG A 53 2.54 9.33 4.64
N LEU A 54 2.58 8.87 3.39
CA LEU A 54 3.26 9.55 2.29
C LEU A 54 2.75 11.00 2.14
N LYS A 55 1.43 11.21 2.18
CA LYS A 55 0.83 12.56 2.18
C LYS A 55 1.40 13.40 3.33
N SER A 56 1.41 12.87 4.55
CA SER A 56 1.93 13.59 5.73
C SER A 56 3.40 13.98 5.58
N GLU A 57 4.22 13.11 5.00
CA GLU A 57 5.64 13.41 4.74
C GLU A 57 5.78 14.48 3.66
N MET A 58 4.96 14.45 2.61
CA MET A 58 4.94 15.50 1.59
C MET A 58 4.50 16.86 2.15
N GLU A 59 3.53 16.89 3.07
CA GLU A 59 3.12 18.10 3.78
C GLU A 59 4.22 18.62 4.70
N THR A 60 4.91 17.74 5.41
CA THR A 60 6.07 18.09 6.24
C THR A 60 7.21 18.65 5.39
N TYR A 61 7.50 18.02 4.25
CA TYR A 61 8.45 18.51 3.28
C TYR A 61 8.10 19.92 2.81
N ALA A 62 6.84 20.15 2.41
CA ALA A 62 6.40 21.46 1.97
C ALA A 62 6.53 22.51 3.09
N SER A 63 6.17 22.17 4.34
CA SER A 63 6.35 23.05 5.50
C SER A 63 7.81 23.46 5.70
N ASN A 64 8.74 22.53 5.51
CA ASN A 64 10.18 22.77 5.69
C ASN A 64 10.83 23.48 4.48
N ASN A 65 10.16 23.50 3.33
CA ASN A 65 10.68 24.04 2.07
C ASN A 65 9.79 25.16 1.49
N GLN A 66 9.30 26.06 2.35
CA GLN A 66 8.57 27.28 1.95
C GLN A 66 7.27 27.03 1.14
N GLY A 67 6.62 25.90 1.39
CA GLY A 67 5.40 25.47 0.69
C GLY A 67 5.64 24.88 -0.70
N LEU A 68 6.89 24.54 -1.04
CA LEU A 68 7.24 23.82 -2.26
C LEU A 68 7.04 22.32 -2.06
N TYR A 69 6.16 21.73 -2.85
CA TYR A 69 5.97 20.29 -2.90
C TYR A 69 6.98 19.61 -3.83
N PRO A 70 7.28 18.31 -3.64
CA PRO A 70 8.34 17.62 -4.34
C PRO A 70 7.93 17.14 -5.75
N PHE A 71 7.28 18.00 -6.53
CA PHE A 71 6.80 17.65 -7.89
C PHE A 71 7.81 17.99 -8.99
N GLY A 72 8.91 18.65 -8.64
CA GLY A 72 9.97 19.02 -9.56
C GLY A 72 10.69 17.78 -10.12
N PRO A 73 11.13 17.83 -11.38
CA PRO A 73 11.85 16.74 -12.01
C PRO A 73 13.22 16.57 -11.34
N GLY A 74 13.47 15.39 -10.75
CA GLY A 74 14.79 15.00 -10.26
C GLY A 74 14.91 13.48 -10.34
N PHE A 75 15.93 13.01 -11.05
CA PHE A 75 16.21 11.59 -11.21
C PHE A 75 17.55 11.27 -10.56
N SER A 76 17.53 10.49 -9.48
CA SER A 76 18.66 9.63 -9.16
C SER A 76 18.13 8.25 -8.77
N VAL A 77 18.94 7.25 -9.04
CA VAL A 77 18.59 5.85 -8.76
C VAL A 77 18.71 5.55 -7.27
N ASP A 78 19.61 6.25 -6.57
CA ASP A 78 19.92 6.04 -5.16
C ASP A 78 20.11 7.36 -4.39
N CYS A 79 20.03 7.27 -3.06
CA CYS A 79 20.26 8.36 -2.11
C CYS A 79 21.74 8.55 -1.71
N SER A 80 22.65 8.23 -2.62
CA SER A 80 24.09 8.11 -2.37
C SER A 80 24.86 9.45 -2.37
N GLY A 81 24.25 10.52 -1.87
CA GLY A 81 24.92 11.81 -1.63
C GLY A 81 25.04 12.75 -2.84
N GLY A 82 24.13 12.65 -3.81
CA GLY A 82 24.05 13.59 -4.94
C GLY A 82 23.66 15.01 -4.52
N SER A 83 23.86 15.99 -5.41
CA SER A 83 23.31 17.34 -5.21
C SER A 83 21.79 17.31 -5.37
N TYR A 84 21.08 17.42 -4.25
CA TYR A 84 19.63 17.49 -4.22
C TYR A 84 19.16 18.92 -4.48
N THR A 85 18.17 19.08 -5.36
CA THR A 85 17.51 20.37 -5.60
C THR A 85 16.19 20.38 -4.86
N VAL A 86 16.00 21.36 -3.97
CA VAL A 86 14.74 21.55 -3.24
C VAL A 86 13.57 21.70 -4.22
N GLY A 87 12.46 21.06 -3.90
CA GLY A 87 11.27 20.97 -4.75
C GLY A 87 11.27 19.79 -5.71
N ASN A 88 12.38 19.05 -5.84
CA ASN A 88 12.42 17.83 -6.64
C ASN A 88 12.05 16.59 -5.84
N TRP A 89 11.47 15.60 -6.53
CA TRP A 89 11.09 14.34 -5.91
C TRP A 89 12.24 13.63 -5.21
N ASN A 90 13.40 13.56 -5.85
CA ASN A 90 14.55 12.86 -5.29
C ASN A 90 15.05 13.48 -3.97
N ASP A 91 15.00 14.81 -3.83
CA ASP A 91 15.35 15.48 -2.56
C ASP A 91 14.40 15.07 -1.44
N PHE A 92 13.11 15.00 -1.74
CA PHE A 92 12.11 14.50 -0.79
C PHE A 92 12.32 13.03 -0.45
N TYR A 93 12.41 12.15 -1.45
CA TYR A 93 12.56 10.72 -1.24
C TYR A 93 13.77 10.42 -0.35
N CYS A 94 14.92 11.00 -0.65
CA CYS A 94 16.15 10.69 0.07
C CYS A 94 16.25 11.29 1.47
N ARG A 95 15.49 12.34 1.78
CA ARG A 95 15.56 13.01 3.10
C ARG A 95 14.41 12.66 4.02
N TYR A 96 13.28 12.23 3.46
CA TYR A 96 12.04 11.99 4.21
C TYR A 96 11.52 10.57 4.08
N ILE A 97 11.95 9.79 3.08
CA ILE A 97 11.42 8.44 2.85
C ILE A 97 12.49 7.38 3.11
N ASP A 98 13.61 7.46 2.40
CA ASP A 98 14.67 6.45 2.46
C ASP A 98 15.22 6.30 3.89
N GLY A 99 15.10 5.11 4.45
CA GLY A 99 15.53 4.79 5.83
C GLY A 99 14.70 5.42 6.96
N GLU A 100 13.86 6.42 6.68
CA GLU A 100 13.06 7.14 7.68
C GLU A 100 11.63 6.61 7.78
N VAL A 101 11.07 6.18 6.64
CA VAL A 101 9.64 5.87 6.52
C VAL A 101 9.47 4.55 5.79
N ASP A 102 9.04 3.52 6.53
CA ASP A 102 8.59 2.28 5.90
C ASP A 102 7.30 2.49 5.10
N LEU A 103 7.45 2.55 3.77
CA LEU A 103 6.36 2.58 2.77
C LEU A 103 6.42 1.33 1.90
N GLN A 104 6.58 0.16 2.52
CA GLN A 104 6.53 -1.12 1.82
C GLN A 104 5.10 -1.62 1.70
N ASP A 105 4.77 -2.13 0.52
CA ASP A 105 3.60 -2.98 0.34
C ASP A 105 3.80 -4.28 1.13
N PRO A 106 2.74 -4.89 1.68
CA PRO A 106 2.83 -6.20 2.35
C PRO A 106 3.36 -7.33 1.45
N THR A 107 3.45 -7.12 0.14
CA THR A 107 4.11 -8.04 -0.80
C THR A 107 5.63 -7.85 -0.88
N GLY A 108 6.20 -6.88 -0.17
CA GLY A 108 7.64 -6.57 -0.14
C GLY A 108 8.11 -5.62 -1.24
N VAL A 109 7.19 -5.05 -2.02
CA VAL A 109 7.48 -4.06 -3.07
C VAL A 109 7.34 -2.65 -2.48
N PRO A 110 8.29 -1.73 -2.69
CA PRO A 110 8.14 -0.35 -2.23
C PRO A 110 6.98 0.33 -2.97
N ILE A 111 6.19 1.10 -2.22
CA ILE A 111 5.00 1.81 -2.74
C ILE A 111 5.41 2.98 -3.64
N ILE A 112 6.55 3.60 -3.35
CA ILE A 112 7.17 4.65 -4.15
C ILE A 112 8.69 4.42 -4.26
N THR A 113 9.33 5.05 -5.24
CA THR A 113 10.78 4.95 -5.47
C THR A 113 11.44 6.33 -5.59
N SER A 114 12.77 6.37 -5.54
CA SER A 114 13.59 7.57 -5.78
C SER A 114 13.44 8.14 -7.19
N ASN A 115 13.03 7.30 -8.15
CA ASN A 115 12.75 7.67 -9.52
C ASN A 115 11.26 7.49 -9.87
N PRO A 116 10.43 8.51 -9.63
CA PRO A 116 8.99 8.41 -9.81
C PRO A 116 8.56 8.50 -11.28
N ASN A 117 9.51 8.49 -12.22
CA ASN A 117 9.23 8.73 -13.64
C ASN A 117 9.66 7.58 -14.56
N PRO A 118 8.88 6.50 -14.60
CA PRO A 118 8.82 5.70 -15.82
C PRO A 118 7.41 5.83 -16.43
N GLY A 119 7.30 6.33 -17.67
CA GLY A 119 6.08 6.21 -18.51
C GLY A 119 4.70 6.53 -17.88
N ASP A 120 3.69 5.74 -18.27
CA ASP A 120 2.30 5.79 -17.78
C ASP A 120 2.20 5.29 -16.33
N CYS A 121 1.34 5.92 -15.50
CA CYS A 121 1.15 5.54 -14.09
C CYS A 121 0.46 4.17 -13.86
N ASN A 122 0.31 3.37 -14.92
CA ASN A 122 -0.29 2.04 -14.88
C ASN A 122 0.73 0.92 -14.61
N ASP A 123 2.00 1.13 -14.97
CA ASP A 123 2.99 0.05 -15.07
C ASP A 123 4.16 0.15 -14.06
N VAL A 124 4.15 1.17 -13.19
CA VAL A 124 5.34 1.60 -12.42
C VAL A 124 5.06 1.91 -10.95
N ASP A 125 6.07 1.73 -10.10
CA ASP A 125 6.03 2.06 -8.68
C ASP A 125 6.27 3.56 -8.45
N GLY A 126 5.23 4.27 -8.00
CA GLY A 126 5.33 5.66 -7.54
C GLY A 126 5.42 6.71 -8.63
N CYS A 127 4.45 6.75 -9.55
CA CYS A 127 4.39 7.74 -10.62
C CYS A 127 4.17 9.17 -10.09
N VAL A 128 4.88 10.20 -10.57
CA VAL A 128 4.57 11.62 -10.26
C VAL A 128 4.23 12.40 -11.53
N ARG A 129 3.00 12.90 -11.65
CA ARG A 129 2.48 13.55 -12.90
C ARG A 129 1.54 14.71 -12.60
N GLY A 130 1.39 15.60 -13.57
CA GLY A 130 0.37 16.65 -13.54
C GLY A 130 -0.96 16.14 -14.09
N TYR A 131 -2.08 16.61 -13.54
CA TYR A 131 -3.43 16.24 -14.01
C TYR A 131 -3.60 16.40 -15.54
N GLY A 132 -4.25 15.41 -16.19
CA GLY A 132 -4.76 15.56 -17.57
C GLY A 132 -4.33 14.52 -18.61
N THR A 133 -3.33 13.65 -18.36
CA THR A 133 -2.83 12.68 -19.36
C THR A 133 -2.15 11.46 -18.74
N PHE A 134 -2.92 10.50 -18.21
CA PHE A 134 -2.44 9.17 -17.77
C PHE A 134 -3.62 8.28 -17.33
N GLY A 135 -3.39 6.96 -17.28
CA GLY A 135 -4.27 6.03 -16.58
C GLY A 135 -3.96 6.02 -15.07
N LEU A 136 -5.00 5.87 -14.25
CA LEU A 136 -4.86 5.69 -12.81
C LEU A 136 -4.46 4.23 -12.51
N PRO A 137 -3.68 3.99 -11.44
CA PRO A 137 -3.23 2.65 -11.10
C PRO A 137 -4.42 1.68 -10.97
N SER A 138 -4.42 0.64 -11.79
CA SER A 138 -5.45 -0.41 -11.83
C SER A 138 -5.04 -1.69 -11.08
N SER A 139 -3.77 -1.76 -10.67
CA SER A 139 -3.12 -2.92 -10.09
C SER A 139 -2.73 -2.66 -8.63
N ALA A 140 -2.84 -3.69 -7.78
CA ALA A 140 -2.54 -3.61 -6.36
C ALA A 140 -1.11 -3.10 -6.09
N GLY A 141 -0.97 -2.19 -5.13
CA GLY A 141 0.32 -1.67 -4.67
C GLY A 141 0.94 -0.57 -5.56
N ARG A 142 0.44 -0.39 -6.79
CA ARG A 142 0.90 0.70 -7.66
C ARG A 142 0.36 2.03 -7.17
N THR A 143 1.22 3.04 -7.12
CA THR A 143 0.83 4.38 -6.69
C THR A 143 1.13 5.46 -7.71
N ALA A 144 0.30 6.50 -7.68
CA ALA A 144 0.49 7.71 -8.45
C ALA A 144 0.26 8.93 -7.56
N VAL A 145 1.17 9.89 -7.63
CA VAL A 145 1.05 11.23 -7.05
C VAL A 145 0.76 12.20 -8.18
N ILE A 146 -0.41 12.82 -8.14
CA ILE A 146 -0.91 13.71 -9.17
C ILE A 146 -0.98 15.13 -8.63
N TYR A 147 -0.14 16.02 -9.15
CA TYR A 147 -0.23 17.45 -8.84
C TYR A 147 -1.25 18.16 -9.73
N GLY A 148 -1.92 19.17 -9.18
CA GLY A 148 -3.04 19.85 -9.83
C GLY A 148 -4.35 19.04 -9.81
N ALA A 149 -4.50 18.12 -8.85
CA ALA A 149 -5.67 17.25 -8.72
C ALA A 149 -6.20 17.19 -7.27
N LYS A 150 -7.45 16.75 -7.13
CA LYS A 150 -8.12 16.38 -5.85
C LYS A 150 -8.82 15.04 -6.01
N CYS A 151 -9.16 14.40 -4.89
CA CYS A 151 -9.96 13.18 -4.89
C CYS A 151 -11.45 13.47 -5.04
N VAL A 152 -12.15 12.61 -5.78
CA VAL A 152 -13.61 12.56 -5.88
C VAL A 152 -14.02 11.10 -5.80
N GLY A 153 -14.33 10.65 -4.58
CA GLY A 153 -14.34 9.23 -4.26
C GLY A 153 -12.97 8.62 -4.55
N GLU A 154 -12.95 7.53 -5.31
CA GLU A 154 -11.72 6.82 -5.71
C GLU A 154 -11.16 7.26 -7.08
N ASN A 155 -11.69 8.35 -7.62
CA ASN A 155 -11.20 9.01 -8.83
C ASN A 155 -10.57 10.35 -8.49
N ILE A 156 -10.01 11.01 -9.51
CA ILE A 156 -9.43 12.35 -9.39
C ILE A 156 -10.14 13.34 -10.31
N GLU A 157 -10.17 14.60 -9.88
CA GLU A 157 -10.59 15.75 -10.69
C GLU A 157 -9.51 16.83 -10.67
N ALA A 158 -9.55 17.73 -11.65
CA ALA A 158 -8.70 18.91 -11.67
C ALA A 158 -8.90 19.73 -10.39
N SER A 159 -7.80 20.15 -9.78
CA SER A 159 -7.80 21.06 -8.63
C SER A 159 -6.50 21.86 -8.61
N GLY A 160 -6.58 23.14 -8.94
CA GLY A 160 -5.40 23.98 -9.16
C GLY A 160 -4.78 23.77 -10.54
N THR A 161 -3.55 24.26 -10.71
CA THR A 161 -2.79 24.17 -11.97
C THR A 161 -1.99 22.88 -12.02
N ALA A 162 -2.00 22.19 -13.17
CA ALA A 162 -1.18 21.01 -13.43
C ALA A 162 0.29 21.37 -13.70
N VAL A 163 0.93 22.05 -12.75
CA VAL A 163 2.35 22.44 -12.79
C VAL A 163 3.07 21.96 -11.53
N PRO A 164 4.40 21.70 -11.59
CA PRO A 164 5.16 21.26 -10.41
C PRO A 164 5.12 22.22 -9.21
N ALA A 165 4.78 23.49 -9.42
CA ALA A 165 4.58 24.46 -8.34
C ALA A 165 3.20 24.38 -7.66
N SER A 166 2.34 23.42 -8.05
CA SER A 166 1.01 23.27 -7.46
C SER A 166 1.09 22.94 -5.98
N LYS A 167 0.14 23.47 -5.21
CA LYS A 167 -0.08 23.11 -3.80
C LYS A 167 -1.17 22.05 -3.62
N LYS A 168 -1.90 21.77 -4.69
CA LYS A 168 -3.01 20.81 -4.70
C LYS A 168 -2.52 19.53 -5.35
N PHE A 169 -2.71 18.41 -4.68
CA PHE A 169 -2.34 17.11 -5.20
C PHE A 169 -3.25 16.01 -4.66
N ALA A 170 -3.31 14.91 -5.40
CA ALA A 170 -3.94 13.66 -5.01
C ALA A 170 -2.92 12.53 -5.09
N ILE A 171 -3.00 11.59 -4.18
CA ILE A 171 -2.23 10.34 -4.18
C ILE A 171 -3.25 9.21 -4.35
N VAL A 172 -3.01 8.36 -5.33
CA VAL A 172 -3.87 7.21 -5.64
C VAL A 172 -3.05 5.94 -5.52
N ILE A 173 -3.60 4.92 -4.87
CA ILE A 173 -3.01 3.57 -4.79
C ILE A 173 -4.02 2.52 -5.24
N GLY A 174 -3.58 1.55 -6.03
CA GLY A 174 -4.38 0.38 -6.37
C GLY A 174 -4.47 -0.61 -5.21
N LEU A 175 -5.65 -1.21 -5.00
CA LEU A 175 -5.91 -2.20 -3.94
C LEU A 175 -5.95 -3.63 -4.50
N ASP A 176 -6.13 -4.64 -3.63
CA ASP A 176 -6.05 -6.07 -4.00
C ASP A 176 -7.13 -6.53 -4.99
N ARG A 177 -8.23 -5.78 -5.17
CA ARG A 177 -9.23 -6.07 -6.19
C ARG A 177 -8.93 -5.27 -7.45
N ASP A 178 -9.05 -5.91 -8.60
CA ASP A 178 -8.84 -5.27 -9.89
C ASP A 178 -9.69 -4.01 -10.05
N ASN A 179 -9.06 -2.93 -10.52
CA ASN A 179 -9.70 -1.63 -10.74
C ASN A 179 -10.32 -1.00 -9.47
N THR A 180 -9.93 -1.46 -8.29
CA THR A 180 -10.21 -0.77 -7.03
C THR A 180 -8.99 0.02 -6.59
N ARG A 181 -9.23 1.20 -6.06
CA ARG A 181 -8.20 2.16 -5.69
C ARG A 181 -8.64 2.94 -4.47
N TYR A 182 -7.67 3.54 -3.83
CA TYR A 182 -7.84 4.46 -2.72
C TYR A 182 -7.21 5.80 -3.08
N CYS A 183 -7.95 6.88 -2.89
CA CYS A 183 -7.48 8.24 -3.15
C CYS A 183 -7.38 9.05 -1.84
N VAL A 184 -6.25 9.74 -1.65
CA VAL A 184 -6.05 10.75 -0.60
C VAL A 184 -5.48 12.02 -1.21
N ASP A 185 -6.01 13.19 -0.86
CA ASP A 185 -5.55 14.47 -1.40
C ASP A 185 -5.06 15.45 -0.32
N SER A 186 -4.51 16.58 -0.75
CA SER A 186 -4.06 17.68 0.11
C SER A 186 -5.18 18.43 0.86
N GLY A 187 -6.45 18.09 0.65
CA GLY A 187 -7.60 18.96 0.93
C GLY A 187 -7.73 20.12 -0.04
#